data_AF-A0A3D5TIH7-F1
#
_entry.id   AF-A0A3D5TIH7-F1
#
_cell.length_a   1.000
_cell.length_b   1.000
_cell.length_c   1.000
_cell.angle_alpha   90.00
_cell.angle_beta   90.00
_cell.angle_gamma   90.00
#
_symmetry.space_group_name_H-M   'P 1'
#
loop_
_entity.id
_entity.type
_entity.pdbx_description
1 polymer ?
#
loop_
_entity_poly.entity_id
_entity_poly.type
_entity_poly.pdbx_seq_one_letter_code
_entity_poly.pdbx_strand_id
1 'polypeptide(L)'
;MESRNYKIWLSVIDERRCGNCERKQGKLIPVNAADVELPPIHLHCRCRVRWAEAKFIGTATKNGRQGADWWLRTYKKLPPNYISEEEAKKMGWKSSLGNLDKAAPGRMMGGKIFMNRREALPAEPGRIWYEADINYSGGFRGTERILYSNDGLLFASYDHYETFVELI
;
A
#
# COMPACT_ATOMS: atom_id res chain seq x y z
N MET A 1 6.33 14.97 -2.08
CA MET A 1 7.18 15.66 -1.08
C MET A 1 7.82 14.59 -0.20
N GLU A 2 8.72 14.95 0.72
CA GLU A 2 9.26 13.97 1.69
C GLU A 2 8.35 13.88 2.93
N SER A 3 8.14 12.66 3.41
CA SER A 3 7.50 12.39 4.70
C SER A 3 8.32 12.95 5.85
N ARG A 4 7.65 13.47 6.88
CA ARG A 4 8.28 13.86 8.15
C ARG A 4 8.16 12.77 9.23
N ASN A 5 7.32 11.77 8.98
CA ASN A 5 6.97 10.74 9.95
C ASN A 5 7.72 9.43 9.67
N TYR A 6 8.10 9.17 8.42
CA TYR A 6 8.66 7.90 7.99
C TYR A 6 9.88 8.06 7.10
N LYS A 7 10.86 7.20 7.35
CA LYS A 7 11.90 6.83 6.39
C LYS A 7 11.51 5.50 5.71
N ILE A 8 12.12 5.20 4.58
CA ILE A 8 11.94 3.94 3.84
C ILE A 8 13.28 3.25 3.63
N TRP A 9 13.31 1.95 3.86
CA TRP A 9 14.45 1.09 3.59
C TRP A 9 14.42 0.59 2.14
N LEU A 10 15.51 0.80 1.41
CA LEU A 10 15.64 0.41 0.01
C LEU A 10 16.87 -0.47 -0.17
N SER A 11 16.67 -1.61 -0.83
CA SER A 11 17.73 -2.51 -1.29
C SER A 11 18.00 -2.28 -2.77
N VAL A 12 19.21 -2.60 -3.23
CA VAL A 12 19.46 -2.73 -4.67
C VAL A 12 18.81 -4.03 -5.16
N ILE A 13 17.92 -3.92 -6.14
CA ILE A 13 17.18 -5.04 -6.74
C ILE A 13 17.97 -5.54 -7.95
N ASP A 14 18.78 -6.57 -7.73
CA ASP A 14 19.51 -7.31 -8.77
C ASP A 14 19.81 -8.75 -8.31
N GLU A 15 20.47 -9.53 -9.15
CA GLU A 15 20.84 -10.94 -8.91
C GLU A 15 21.76 -11.16 -7.70
N ARG A 16 22.47 -10.12 -7.25
CA ARG A 16 23.37 -10.18 -6.09
C ARG A 16 22.66 -9.83 -4.79
N ARG A 17 21.36 -9.50 -4.84
CA ARG A 17 20.55 -9.19 -3.66
C ARG A 17 20.35 -10.45 -2.83
N CYS A 18 20.85 -10.44 -1.60
CA CYS A 18 20.60 -11.52 -0.65
C CYS A 18 19.18 -11.43 -0.05
N GLY A 19 18.69 -12.54 0.49
CA GLY A 19 17.35 -12.61 1.11
C GLY A 19 17.17 -11.67 2.32
N ASN A 20 18.24 -11.32 3.04
CA ASN A 20 18.17 -10.34 4.13
C ASN A 20 17.83 -8.93 3.60
N CYS A 21 18.50 -8.50 2.53
CA CYS A 21 18.22 -7.21 1.89
C CYS A 21 16.82 -7.18 1.27
N GLU A 22 16.41 -8.27 0.62
CA GLU A 22 15.07 -8.40 0.02
C GLU A 22 13.95 -8.23 1.05
N ARG A 23 14.07 -8.86 2.23
CA ARG A 23 13.09 -8.73 3.31
C ARG A 23 12.96 -7.30 3.84
N LYS A 24 14.01 -6.48 3.71
CA LYS A 24 14.00 -5.09 4.17
C LYS A 24 13.50 -4.11 3.09
N GLN A 25 13.43 -4.52 1.83
CA GLN A 25 12.93 -3.67 0.74
C GLN A 25 11.53 -3.12 1.06
N GLY A 26 11.39 -1.80 0.97
CA GLY A 26 10.11 -1.10 1.14
C GLY A 26 9.68 -0.91 2.58
N LYS A 27 10.43 -1.40 3.58
CA LYS A 27 10.05 -1.26 5.00
C LYS A 27 10.04 0.21 5.41
N LEU A 28 8.91 0.68 5.90
CA LEU A 28 8.79 1.99 6.53
C LEU A 28 9.34 1.96 7.95
N ILE A 29 10.06 3.01 8.30
CA ILE A 29 10.72 3.20 9.58
C ILE A 29 10.15 4.48 10.19
N PRO A 30 9.35 4.40 11.27
CA PRO A 30 8.91 5.58 11.99
C PRO A 30 10.12 6.38 12.50
N VAL A 31 10.09 7.70 12.36
CA VAL A 31 11.20 8.58 12.76
C VAL A 31 11.46 8.55 14.27
N ASN A 32 10.41 8.29 15.05
CA ASN A 32 10.45 8.18 16.51
C ASN A 32 10.65 6.74 17.01
N ALA A 33 10.88 5.76 16.13
CA ALA A 33 11.12 4.39 16.57
C ALA A 33 12.45 4.29 17.32
N ALA A 34 12.42 3.69 18.51
CA ALA A 34 13.62 3.33 19.26
C ALA A 34 14.30 2.12 18.61
N ASP A 35 15.63 2.03 18.74
CA ASP A 35 16.43 0.85 18.38
C ASP A 35 16.23 0.33 16.95
N VAL A 36 16.14 1.24 15.99
CA VAL A 36 16.05 0.87 14.57
C VAL A 36 17.43 0.43 14.08
N GLU A 37 17.54 -0.86 13.73
CA GLU A 37 18.64 -1.36 12.92
C GLU A 37 18.70 -0.59 11.59
N LEU A 38 19.88 -0.06 11.22
CA LEU A 38 20.11 0.71 9.98
C LEU A 38 21.17 -0.01 9.11
N PRO A 39 21.18 0.20 7.77
CA PRO A 39 22.20 -0.40 6.92
C PRO A 39 23.57 0.27 7.13
N PRO A 40 24.68 -0.46 6.92
CA PRO A 40 24.74 -1.86 6.49
C PRO A 40 24.54 -2.86 7.63
N ILE A 41 23.80 -3.95 7.37
CA ILE A 41 23.49 -4.99 8.38
C ILE A 41 24.29 -6.29 8.20
N HIS A 42 25.09 -6.37 7.14
CA HIS A 42 26.02 -7.48 6.87
C HIS A 42 27.06 -7.03 5.85
N LEU A 43 28.12 -7.83 5.67
CA LEU A 43 29.13 -7.60 4.64
C LEU A 43 28.49 -7.53 3.24
N HIS A 44 28.90 -6.57 2.42
CA HIS A 44 28.32 -6.28 1.09
C HIS A 44 26.84 -5.87 1.08
N CYS A 45 26.27 -5.44 2.21
CA CYS A 45 24.95 -4.85 2.24
C CYS A 45 24.92 -3.56 1.40
N ARG A 46 24.05 -3.54 0.37
CA ARG A 46 23.85 -2.38 -0.52
C ARG A 46 22.53 -1.67 -0.25
N CYS A 47 22.01 -1.81 0.96
CA CYS A 47 20.80 -1.13 1.37
C CYS A 47 21.07 0.32 1.77
N ARG A 48 20.04 1.15 1.66
CA ARG A 48 20.05 2.55 2.09
C ARG A 48 18.70 2.92 2.69
N VAL A 49 18.72 3.87 3.62
CA VAL A 49 17.51 4.47 4.18
C VAL A 49 17.40 5.90 3.66
N ARG A 50 16.19 6.29 3.23
CA ARG A 50 15.87 7.65 2.78
C ARG A 50 14.55 8.09 3.39
N TRP A 51 14.23 9.38 3.31
CA TRP A 51 12.88 9.83 3.62
C TRP A 51 11.87 9.15 2.68
N ALA A 52 10.76 8.67 3.24
CA ALA A 52 9.69 8.13 2.43
C ALA A 52 9.03 9.26 1.63
N GLU A 53 8.43 8.94 0.49
CA GLU A 53 7.61 9.92 -0.23
C GLU A 53 6.32 10.16 0.55
N ALA A 54 5.82 11.40 0.52
CA ALA A 54 4.49 11.77 0.98
C ALA A 54 3.73 12.55 -0.10
N LYS A 55 2.41 12.35 -0.13
CA LYS A 55 1.45 13.04 -1.00
C LYS A 55 0.28 13.59 -0.19
N PHE A 56 -0.30 14.68 -0.68
CA PHE A 56 -1.49 15.24 -0.06
C PHE A 56 -2.70 14.34 -0.30
N ILE A 57 -3.57 14.23 0.70
CA ILE A 57 -4.89 13.63 0.53
C ILE A 57 -5.66 14.31 -0.62
N GLY A 58 -6.28 13.49 -1.47
CA GLY A 58 -6.95 13.92 -2.69
C GLY A 58 -6.01 13.95 -3.91
N THR A 59 -4.79 13.45 -3.79
CA THR A 59 -3.82 13.35 -4.91
C THR A 59 -3.29 11.93 -5.11
N ALA A 60 -3.67 10.98 -4.26
CA ALA A 60 -3.18 9.60 -4.38
C ALA A 60 -3.83 8.84 -5.54
N THR A 61 -5.04 9.25 -5.94
CA THR A 61 -5.83 8.62 -7.00
C THR A 61 -6.16 9.61 -8.11
N LYS A 62 -6.49 9.08 -9.30
CA LYS A 62 -6.96 9.85 -10.46
C LYS A 62 -8.30 10.56 -10.20
N ASN A 63 -9.04 10.15 -9.17
CA ASN A 63 -10.38 10.64 -8.86
C ASN A 63 -10.38 11.83 -7.89
N GLY A 64 -9.23 12.33 -7.47
CA GLY A 64 -9.12 13.51 -6.60
C GLY A 64 -9.92 13.36 -5.30
N ARG A 65 -10.83 14.30 -5.02
CA ARG A 65 -11.72 14.26 -3.84
C ARG A 65 -12.79 13.16 -3.87
N GLN A 66 -12.97 12.50 -5.02
CA GLN A 66 -13.81 11.30 -5.14
C GLN A 66 -12.99 10.01 -4.96
N GLY A 67 -11.68 10.14 -4.73
CA GLY A 67 -10.75 9.05 -4.49
C GLY A 67 -10.89 8.39 -3.13
N ALA A 68 -10.35 7.18 -3.02
CA ALA A 68 -10.32 6.43 -1.78
C ALA A 68 -9.54 7.13 -0.66
N ASP A 69 -8.46 7.82 -0.99
CA ASP A 69 -7.65 8.59 -0.03
C ASP A 69 -8.46 9.71 0.64
N TRP A 70 -9.18 10.50 -0.16
CA TRP A 70 -10.05 11.55 0.36
C TRP A 70 -11.21 10.98 1.21
N TRP A 71 -11.84 9.92 0.72
CA TRP A 71 -12.97 9.28 1.41
C TRP A 71 -12.57 8.63 2.73
N LEU A 72 -11.46 7.89 2.76
CA LEU A 72 -10.95 7.28 3.98
C LEU A 72 -10.55 8.35 5.00
N ARG A 73 -9.94 9.46 4.57
CA ARG A 73 -9.60 10.55 5.48
C ARG A 73 -10.86 11.21 6.07
N THR A 74 -11.84 11.52 5.24
CA THR A 74 -13.02 12.34 5.58
C THR A 74 -14.11 11.54 6.28
N TYR A 75 -14.41 10.34 5.77
CA TYR A 75 -15.58 9.56 6.16
C TYR A 75 -15.21 8.25 6.87
N LYS A 76 -13.91 7.93 7.00
CA LYS A 76 -13.40 6.68 7.58
C LYS A 76 -13.96 5.41 6.91
N LYS A 77 -14.34 5.53 5.64
CA LYS A 77 -14.89 4.43 4.82
C LYS A 77 -14.46 4.59 3.36
N LEU A 78 -14.40 3.46 2.65
CA LEU A 78 -14.17 3.47 1.22
C LEU A 78 -15.37 4.10 0.47
N PRO A 79 -15.13 4.68 -0.72
CA PRO A 79 -16.20 5.09 -1.62
C PRO A 79 -17.20 3.96 -1.94
N PRO A 80 -18.47 4.26 -2.25
CA PRO A 80 -19.51 3.23 -2.45
C PRO A 80 -19.29 2.31 -3.64
N ASN A 81 -18.39 2.68 -4.57
CA ASN A 81 -18.03 1.84 -5.72
C ASN A 81 -17.00 0.75 -5.37
N TYR A 82 -16.53 0.67 -4.12
CA TYR A 82 -15.72 -0.45 -3.66
C TYR A 82 -16.60 -1.65 -3.28
N ILE A 83 -16.16 -2.83 -3.67
CA ILE A 83 -16.78 -4.11 -3.33
C ILE A 83 -15.72 -5.09 -2.83
N SER A 84 -16.16 -6.01 -1.98
CA SER A 84 -15.34 -7.12 -1.51
C SER A 84 -15.08 -8.16 -2.61
N GLU A 85 -14.08 -9.01 -2.37
CA GLU A 85 -13.77 -10.15 -3.23
C GLU A 85 -14.97 -11.11 -3.38
N GLU A 86 -15.73 -11.29 -2.31
CA GLU A 86 -16.90 -12.16 -2.30
C GLU A 86 -18.06 -11.59 -3.10
N GLU A 87 -18.33 -10.29 -2.96
CA GLU A 87 -19.35 -9.60 -3.76
C GLU A 87 -18.99 -9.63 -5.25
N ALA A 88 -17.73 -9.37 -5.59
CA ALA A 88 -17.26 -9.45 -6.97
C ALA A 88 -17.47 -10.85 -7.55
N LYS A 89 -17.11 -11.92 -6.79
CA LYS A 89 -17.34 -13.32 -7.21
C LYS A 89 -18.82 -13.61 -7.43
N LYS A 90 -19.71 -13.12 -6.55
CA LYS A 90 -21.17 -13.24 -6.71
C LYS A 90 -21.69 -12.54 -7.97
N MET A 91 -21.04 -11.45 -8.38
CA MET A 91 -21.31 -10.72 -9.63
C MET A 91 -20.69 -11.37 -10.88
N GLY A 92 -20.03 -12.53 -10.74
CA GLY A 92 -19.45 -13.28 -11.87
C GLY A 92 -17.99 -12.94 -12.18
N TRP A 93 -17.30 -12.22 -11.29
CA TRP A 93 -15.87 -11.97 -11.44
C TRP A 93 -15.04 -13.25 -11.28
N LYS A 94 -14.11 -13.46 -12.21
CA LYS A 94 -13.09 -14.50 -12.20
C LYS A 94 -11.73 -13.85 -12.43
N SER A 95 -10.83 -13.97 -11.44
CA SER A 95 -9.50 -13.36 -11.50
C SER A 95 -8.70 -13.79 -12.74
N SER A 96 -8.80 -15.06 -13.12
CA SER A 96 -8.14 -15.63 -14.30
C SER A 96 -8.62 -15.05 -15.63
N LEU A 97 -9.82 -14.45 -15.67
CA LEU A 97 -10.37 -13.82 -16.86
C LEU A 97 -10.15 -12.32 -16.91
N GLY A 98 -9.68 -11.69 -15.82
CA GLY A 98 -9.56 -10.24 -15.74
C GLY A 98 -10.86 -9.52 -16.12
N ASN A 99 -12.02 -10.03 -15.66
CA ASN A 99 -13.33 -9.58 -16.14
C ASN A 99 -14.10 -8.72 -15.12
N LEU A 100 -13.43 -8.06 -14.18
CA LEU A 100 -14.11 -7.32 -13.10
C LEU A 100 -14.95 -6.18 -13.66
N ASP A 101 -14.47 -5.48 -14.69
CA ASP A 101 -15.20 -4.41 -15.39
C ASP A 101 -16.46 -4.89 -16.11
N LYS A 102 -16.50 -6.17 -16.51
CA LYS A 102 -17.67 -6.80 -17.13
C LYS A 102 -18.65 -7.32 -16.09
N ALA A 103 -18.13 -7.95 -15.04
CA ALA A 103 -18.92 -8.53 -13.95
C ALA A 103 -19.54 -7.45 -13.05
N ALA A 104 -18.79 -6.39 -12.75
CA ALA A 104 -19.16 -5.31 -11.84
C ALA A 104 -18.73 -3.95 -12.42
N PRO A 105 -19.43 -3.42 -13.44
CA PRO A 105 -19.07 -2.16 -14.09
C PRO A 105 -18.92 -0.99 -13.11
N GLY A 106 -17.81 -0.25 -13.24
CA GLY A 106 -17.49 0.91 -12.39
C GLY A 106 -17.06 0.57 -10.95
N ARG A 107 -16.93 -0.72 -10.60
CA ARG A 107 -16.53 -1.15 -9.26
C ARG A 107 -15.03 -1.39 -9.15
N MET A 108 -14.52 -1.25 -7.92
CA MET A 108 -13.14 -1.58 -7.55
C MET A 108 -13.11 -2.54 -6.36
N MET A 109 -12.05 -3.33 -6.26
CA MET A 109 -11.86 -4.26 -5.15
C MET A 109 -11.34 -3.53 -3.91
N GLY A 110 -11.89 -3.82 -2.73
CA GLY A 110 -11.34 -3.27 -1.49
C GLY A 110 -12.03 -3.74 -0.22
N GLY A 111 -11.50 -3.30 0.92
CA GLY A 111 -12.03 -3.64 2.24
C GLY A 111 -11.44 -4.89 2.85
N LYS A 112 -10.45 -5.53 2.18
CA LYS A 112 -9.80 -6.74 2.67
C LYS A 112 -8.75 -6.39 3.74
N ILE A 113 -8.60 -7.26 4.74
CA ILE A 113 -7.49 -7.17 5.70
C ILE A 113 -6.16 -7.39 4.95
N PHE A 114 -5.27 -6.42 5.08
CA PHE A 114 -3.89 -6.52 4.63
C PHE A 114 -3.03 -7.08 5.76
N MET A 115 -2.54 -8.31 5.59
CA MET A 115 -1.84 -9.05 6.64
C MET A 115 -0.46 -8.47 7.00
N ASN A 116 0.07 -7.52 6.24
CA ASN A 116 1.40 -6.93 6.44
C ASN A 116 2.51 -7.97 6.72
N ARG A 117 2.51 -9.10 5.97
CA ARG A 117 3.40 -10.25 6.24
C ARG A 117 4.90 -9.93 6.15
N ARG A 118 5.25 -8.93 5.35
CA ARG A 118 6.63 -8.43 5.22
C ARG A 118 6.98 -7.44 6.32
N GLU A 119 6.04 -7.04 7.17
CA GLU A 119 6.19 -5.99 8.18
C GLU A 119 6.75 -4.71 7.55
N ALA A 120 6.18 -4.33 6.41
CA ALA A 120 6.61 -3.16 5.65
C ALA A 120 5.92 -1.88 6.14
N LEU A 121 4.69 -2.01 6.63
CA LEU A 121 3.96 -0.92 7.29
C LEU A 121 4.18 -0.95 8.81
N PRO A 122 4.09 0.19 9.51
CA PRO A 122 4.29 0.24 10.95
C PRO A 122 3.21 -0.57 11.67
N ALA A 123 3.63 -1.44 12.59
CA ALA A 123 2.77 -2.27 13.41
C ALA A 123 2.70 -1.71 14.84
N GLU A 124 1.53 -1.76 15.45
CA GLU A 124 1.28 -1.37 16.84
C GLU A 124 0.23 -2.34 17.42
N PRO A 125 0.22 -2.59 18.74
CA PRO A 125 -0.82 -3.40 19.38
C PRO A 125 -2.22 -2.90 19.02
N GLY A 126 -3.07 -3.81 18.49
CA GLY A 126 -4.43 -3.47 18.06
C GLY A 126 -4.55 -2.78 16.70
N ARG A 127 -3.43 -2.48 16.02
CA ARG A 127 -3.48 -1.95 14.64
C ARG A 127 -3.81 -3.06 13.64
N ILE A 128 -4.84 -2.81 12.84
CA ILE A 128 -5.28 -3.66 11.73
C ILE A 128 -5.13 -2.85 10.45
N TRP A 129 -4.48 -3.44 9.46
CA TRP A 129 -4.33 -2.87 8.13
C TRP A 129 -5.38 -3.45 7.18
N TYR A 130 -5.86 -2.61 6.28
CA TYR A 130 -6.75 -2.95 5.18
C TYR A 130 -6.18 -2.46 3.87
N GLU A 131 -6.64 -3.03 2.77
CA GLU A 131 -6.24 -2.64 1.42
C GLU A 131 -7.43 -2.45 0.48
N ALA A 132 -7.23 -1.58 -0.51
CA ALA A 132 -8.14 -1.43 -1.63
C ALA A 132 -7.38 -1.07 -2.92
N ASP A 133 -7.91 -1.51 -4.06
CA ASP A 133 -7.40 -1.15 -5.37
C ASP A 133 -7.60 0.35 -5.62
N ILE A 134 -6.64 0.99 -6.27
CA ILE A 134 -6.82 2.35 -6.76
C ILE A 134 -6.49 2.40 -8.25
N ASN A 135 -7.06 3.38 -8.94
CA ASN A 135 -6.77 3.68 -10.35
C ASN A 135 -7.03 2.52 -11.33
N TYR A 136 -7.84 1.53 -10.93
CA TYR A 136 -8.29 0.43 -11.80
C TYR A 136 -9.19 0.94 -12.92
N SER A 137 -8.93 0.51 -14.16
CA SER A 137 -9.62 0.97 -15.36
C SER A 137 -10.18 -0.15 -16.25
N GLY A 138 -10.11 -1.42 -15.81
CA GLY A 138 -10.60 -2.57 -16.57
C GLY A 138 -9.56 -3.68 -16.75
N GLY A 139 -10.01 -4.88 -17.09
CA GLY A 139 -9.13 -6.03 -17.33
C GLY A 139 -8.60 -6.67 -16.05
N PHE A 140 -7.33 -7.07 -16.08
CA PHE A 140 -6.64 -7.55 -14.88
C PHE A 140 -6.46 -6.43 -13.87
N ARG A 141 -6.53 -6.76 -12.57
CA ARG A 141 -6.27 -5.81 -11.49
C ARG A 141 -4.83 -5.30 -11.61
N GLY A 142 -4.65 -3.99 -11.49
CA GLY A 142 -3.33 -3.35 -11.54
C GLY A 142 -2.49 -3.60 -10.28
N THR A 143 -1.36 -2.92 -10.18
CA THR A 143 -0.41 -3.01 -9.04
C THR A 143 -0.68 -1.99 -7.94
N GLU A 144 -1.53 -1.00 -8.21
CA GLU A 144 -1.72 0.15 -7.32
C GLU A 144 -2.77 -0.12 -6.23
N ARG A 145 -2.42 0.23 -4.99
CA ARG A 145 -3.23 -0.03 -3.79
C ARG A 145 -3.17 1.16 -2.84
N ILE A 146 -4.28 1.40 -2.15
CA ILE A 146 -4.30 2.18 -0.92
C ILE A 146 -4.33 1.24 0.28
N LEU A 147 -3.54 1.57 1.30
CA LEU A 147 -3.39 0.84 2.55
C LEU A 147 -3.86 1.77 3.67
N TYR A 148 -4.78 1.31 4.49
CA TYR A 148 -5.36 2.13 5.55
C TYR A 148 -5.51 1.32 6.82
N SER A 149 -5.21 1.95 7.96
CA SER A 149 -5.32 1.29 9.25
C SER A 149 -6.61 1.68 9.99
N ASN A 150 -7.03 0.84 10.93
CA ASN A 150 -8.15 1.15 11.84
C ASN A 150 -7.91 2.39 12.71
N ASP A 151 -6.66 2.77 12.97
CA ASP A 151 -6.27 3.98 13.72
C ASP A 151 -5.99 5.20 12.82
N GLY A 152 -6.23 5.10 11.50
CA GLY A 152 -6.31 6.25 10.61
C GLY A 152 -5.04 6.62 9.84
N LEU A 153 -4.01 5.78 9.86
CA LEU A 153 -2.86 5.92 8.97
C LEU A 153 -3.26 5.56 7.53
N LEU A 154 -2.67 6.27 6.57
CA LEU A 154 -2.96 6.12 5.14
C LEU A 154 -1.66 6.08 4.35
N PHE A 155 -1.52 5.06 3.51
CA PHE A 155 -0.42 4.89 2.58
C PHE A 155 -0.93 4.47 1.20
N ALA A 156 -0.18 4.78 0.15
CA ALA A 156 -0.37 4.18 -1.16
C ALA A 156 0.86 3.37 -1.55
N SER A 157 0.66 2.32 -2.33
CA SER A 157 1.72 1.64 -3.09
C SER A 157 1.32 1.65 -4.55
N TYR A 158 2.25 2.03 -5.41
CA TYR A 158 2.02 2.10 -6.86
C TYR A 158 2.72 0.95 -7.62
N ASP A 159 3.50 0.15 -6.91
CA ASP A 159 4.44 -0.84 -7.44
C ASP A 159 4.22 -2.23 -6.82
N HIS A 160 2.98 -2.54 -6.44
CA HIS A 160 2.59 -3.84 -5.89
C HIS A 160 3.30 -4.16 -4.56
N TYR A 161 3.18 -3.24 -3.60
CA TYR A 161 3.68 -3.34 -2.22
C TYR A 161 5.22 -3.37 -2.11
N GLU A 162 5.95 -2.94 -3.14
CA GLU A 162 7.42 -2.85 -3.11
C GLU A 162 7.91 -1.56 -2.44
N THR A 163 7.18 -0.45 -2.62
CA THR A 163 7.39 0.80 -1.89
C THR A 163 6.06 1.44 -1.47
N PHE A 164 6.14 2.35 -0.50
CA PHE A 164 4.99 2.99 0.11
C PHE A 164 5.18 4.50 0.17
N VAL A 165 4.08 5.21 -0.08
CA VAL A 165 3.96 6.68 -0.05
C VAL A 165 2.98 7.04 1.05
N GLU A 166 3.39 7.88 2.00
CA GLU A 166 2.52 8.37 3.06
C GLU A 166 1.47 9.35 2.49
N LEU A 167 0.22 9.25 2.95
CA LEU A 167 -0.85 10.15 2.52
C LEU A 167 -1.26 11.08 3.67
N ILE A 168 -0.92 12.36 3.54
CA ILE A 168 -1.04 13.38 4.61
C ILE A 168 -2.04 14.48 4.29
#